data_AF-A0A8T4EGY1-F1
#
_entry.id   AF-A0A8T4EGY1-F1
#
_cell.length_a   1.000
_cell.length_b   1.000
_cell.length_c   1.000
_cell.angle_alpha   90.00
_cell.angle_beta   90.00
_cell.angle_gamma   90.00
#
_symmetry.space_group_name_H-M   'P 1'
#
loop_
_entity.id
_entity.type
_entity.pdbx_description
1 polymer ?
#
loop_
_entity_poly.entity_id
_entity_poly.type
_entity_poly.pdbx_seq_one_letter_code
_entity_poly.pdbx_strand_id
1 'polypeptide(L)'
;MKLIHKGKVKRVLEDPESKDRVVIEFTDTVTAGDGAKKQEFTGKGKLACDFSEFLFGYLEGKGIDTHFIKRLKGPQLMCTKVEIFPIEFVCRNLVAGSFSRRYGTEKGTVLDSPLVEYFMKNDDLHDPLITGESIIRLGLVSQNDLEFMTKVTLSVNYYLSELLKQQKLTLVDFKLEFGKAENGEIVLADEISPDTMRVWDATATSLDKDVFREDKGDLIATYEKLLTAVKTARSEDVEARLESVYIIVEPKPAIKNPPGEVTRKALIRLGFAEVEDVRMGKVFNITLKKPLTSEILKHLEVMNVKLLSNPISEKHKVRFE
;
A
#
# COMPACT_ATOMS: atom_id res chain seq x y z
N MET A 1 30.38 -1.54 -4.96
CA MET A 1 29.17 -0.70 -4.76
C MET A 1 29.37 0.11 -3.50
N LYS A 2 29.02 1.40 -3.50
CA LYS A 2 29.16 2.29 -2.33
C LYS A 2 27.87 2.26 -1.50
N LEU A 3 27.98 2.33 -0.18
CA LEU A 3 26.82 2.35 0.73
C LEU A 3 26.12 3.71 0.70
N ILE A 4 24.82 3.72 0.41
CA ILE A 4 23.93 4.89 0.48
C ILE A 4 23.32 4.99 1.87
N HIS A 5 22.72 3.89 2.33
CA HIS A 5 21.99 3.84 3.59
C HIS A 5 22.12 2.46 4.24
N LYS A 6 22.23 2.42 5.56
CA LYS A 6 22.27 1.18 6.35
C LYS A 6 21.12 1.20 7.33
N GLY A 7 20.10 0.40 7.04
CA GLY A 7 18.98 0.16 7.94
C GLY A 7 19.27 -0.96 8.93
N LYS A 8 18.24 -1.33 9.70
CA LYS A 8 18.30 -2.39 10.73
C LYS A 8 18.51 -3.79 10.13
N VAL A 9 17.89 -4.05 8.97
CA VAL A 9 17.83 -5.38 8.32
C VAL A 9 18.24 -5.37 6.84
N LYS A 10 18.54 -4.18 6.28
CA LYS A 10 18.88 -3.99 4.87
C LYS A 10 19.97 -2.93 4.70
N ARG A 11 20.71 -3.03 3.61
CA ARG A 11 21.66 -2.02 3.14
C ARG A 11 21.27 -1.60 1.73
N VAL A 12 21.28 -0.30 1.48
CA VAL A 12 21.04 0.26 0.16
C VAL A 12 22.38 0.72 -0.39
N LEU A 13 22.75 0.19 -1.55
CA LEU A 13 24.03 0.41 -2.22
C LEU A 13 23.80 1.12 -3.55
N GLU A 14 24.77 1.93 -3.97
CA GLU A 14 24.80 2.54 -5.31
C GLU A 14 25.04 1.46 -6.36
N ASP A 15 24.28 1.53 -7.45
CA ASP A 15 24.62 0.85 -8.70
C ASP A 15 25.71 1.66 -9.43
N PRO A 16 26.89 1.08 -9.71
CA PRO A 16 27.97 1.79 -10.39
C PRO A 16 27.64 2.15 -11.85
N GLU A 17 26.64 1.51 -12.45
CA GLU A 17 26.29 1.70 -13.86
C GLU A 17 25.15 2.70 -14.09
N SER A 18 24.35 3.03 -13.06
CA SER A 18 23.23 3.97 -13.18
C SER A 18 22.90 4.65 -11.85
N LYS A 19 22.55 5.94 -11.91
CA LYS A 19 22.08 6.71 -10.75
C LYS A 19 20.61 6.48 -10.42
N ASP A 20 19.87 5.91 -11.37
CA ASP A 20 18.41 5.70 -11.29
C ASP A 20 18.09 4.32 -10.68
N ARG A 21 19.13 3.56 -10.32
CA ARG A 21 19.02 2.24 -9.73
C ARG A 21 19.79 2.18 -8.42
N VAL A 22 19.36 1.28 -7.55
CA VAL A 22 20.04 0.94 -6.30
C VAL A 22 20.06 -0.57 -6.13
N VAL A 23 21.04 -1.07 -5.38
CA VAL A 23 21.09 -2.46 -4.95
C VAL A 23 20.66 -2.54 -3.49
N ILE A 24 19.62 -3.31 -3.22
CA ILE A 24 19.12 -3.59 -1.88
C ILE A 24 19.69 -4.93 -1.44
N GLU A 25 20.55 -4.91 -0.43
CA GLU A 25 21.14 -6.10 0.20
C GLU A 25 20.41 -6.41 1.51
N PHE A 26 19.85 -7.61 1.62
CA PHE A 26 19.17 -8.11 2.81
C PHE A 26 20.18 -8.76 3.75
N THR A 27 20.08 -8.47 5.06
CA THR A 27 20.97 -9.04 6.08
C THR A 27 20.31 -10.19 6.83
N ASP A 28 21.13 -11.03 7.46
CA ASP A 28 20.68 -12.14 8.32
C ASP A 28 20.17 -11.66 9.70
N THR A 29 20.21 -10.35 9.92
CA THR A 29 19.75 -9.70 11.14
C THR A 29 18.23 -9.73 11.25
N VAL A 30 17.73 -10.09 12.41
CA VAL A 30 16.31 -9.95 12.81
C VAL A 30 16.25 -9.02 14.01
N THR A 31 15.29 -8.10 13.99
CA THR A 31 15.05 -7.16 15.09
C THR A 31 13.58 -7.12 15.51
N ALA A 32 13.34 -6.87 16.81
CA ALA A 32 12.02 -6.65 17.37
C ALA A 32 12.06 -5.61 18.50
N GLY A 33 10.93 -4.92 18.75
CA GLY A 33 10.82 -3.87 19.76
C GLY A 33 11.76 -2.70 19.49
N ASP A 34 11.68 -2.12 18.30
CA ASP A 34 12.52 -1.00 17.83
C ASP A 34 14.04 -1.24 17.88
N GLY A 35 14.45 -2.51 17.92
CA GLY A 35 15.85 -2.92 17.99
C GLY A 35 16.29 -3.38 19.37
N ALA A 36 15.41 -3.36 20.38
CA ALA A 36 15.69 -3.88 21.72
C ALA A 36 16.07 -5.37 21.72
N LYS A 37 15.44 -6.16 20.83
CA LYS A 37 15.81 -7.54 20.57
C LYS A 37 16.47 -7.64 19.20
N LYS A 38 17.71 -8.14 19.14
CA LYS A 38 18.48 -8.31 17.90
C LYS A 38 19.22 -9.65 17.91
N GLN A 39 19.11 -10.40 16.83
CA GLN A 39 19.79 -11.68 16.64
C GLN A 39 20.10 -11.91 15.16
N GLU A 40 21.17 -12.65 14.87
CA GLU A 40 21.52 -13.09 13.51
C GLU A 40 20.99 -14.51 13.29
N PHE A 41 20.37 -14.74 12.14
CA PHE A 41 19.90 -16.06 11.70
C PHE A 41 20.45 -16.33 10.30
N THR A 42 21.40 -17.26 10.21
CA THR A 42 22.03 -17.63 8.94
C THR A 42 20.99 -17.95 7.87
N GLY A 43 21.07 -17.29 6.72
CA GLY A 43 20.17 -17.50 5.59
C GLY A 43 18.86 -16.70 5.64
N LYS A 44 18.58 -15.96 6.72
CA LYS A 44 17.39 -15.09 6.80
C LYS A 44 17.37 -14.06 5.68
N GLY A 45 18.50 -13.42 5.39
CA GLY A 45 18.58 -12.36 4.39
C GLY A 45 18.28 -12.90 3.00
N LYS A 46 18.75 -14.13 2.72
CA LYS A 46 18.41 -14.84 1.49
C LYS A 46 16.90 -15.12 1.40
N LEU A 47 16.28 -15.61 2.47
CA LEU A 47 14.85 -15.88 2.49
C LEU A 47 14.01 -14.61 2.28
N ALA A 48 14.32 -13.52 2.99
CA ALA A 48 13.62 -12.24 2.82
C ALA A 48 13.74 -11.70 1.38
N CYS A 49 14.92 -11.86 0.77
CA CYS A 49 15.18 -11.50 -0.61
C CYS A 49 14.39 -12.38 -1.59
N ASP A 50 14.36 -13.71 -1.38
CA ASP A 50 13.61 -14.67 -2.20
C ASP A 50 12.09 -14.45 -2.12
N PHE A 51 11.58 -14.02 -0.96
CA PHE A 51 10.19 -13.60 -0.77
C PHE A 51 9.88 -12.32 -1.54
N SER A 52 10.70 -11.29 -1.35
CA SER A 52 10.46 -9.98 -1.97
C SER A 52 10.52 -10.09 -3.51
N GLU A 53 11.50 -10.82 -4.04
CA GLU A 53 11.58 -11.12 -5.48
C GLU A 53 10.30 -11.79 -6.00
N PHE A 54 9.83 -12.84 -5.32
CA PHE A 54 8.66 -13.57 -5.76
C PHE A 54 7.39 -12.72 -5.67
N LEU A 55 7.17 -12.04 -4.55
CA LEU A 55 5.95 -11.26 -4.32
C LEU A 55 5.90 -9.99 -5.16
N PHE A 56 7.04 -9.30 -5.39
CA PHE A 56 7.07 -8.19 -6.34
C PHE A 56 6.75 -8.67 -7.75
N GLY A 57 7.40 -9.74 -8.25
CA GLY A 57 7.09 -10.28 -9.57
C GLY A 57 5.62 -10.74 -9.71
N TYR A 58 5.06 -11.34 -8.65
CA TYR A 58 3.64 -11.69 -8.60
C TYR A 58 2.73 -10.46 -8.70
N LEU A 59 2.99 -9.41 -7.91
CA LEU A 59 2.20 -8.18 -7.89
C LEU A 59 2.31 -7.40 -9.22
N GLU A 60 3.50 -7.34 -9.82
CA GLU A 60 3.71 -6.78 -11.16
C GLU A 60 2.91 -7.54 -12.22
N GLY A 61 2.87 -8.88 -12.14
CA GLY A 61 2.02 -9.72 -12.97
C GLY A 61 0.51 -9.44 -12.80
N LYS A 62 0.12 -8.84 -11.68
CA LYS A 62 -1.25 -8.36 -11.42
C LYS A 62 -1.46 -6.88 -11.76
N GLY A 63 -0.43 -6.19 -12.24
CA GLY A 63 -0.48 -4.78 -12.66
C GLY A 63 -0.27 -3.79 -11.52
N ILE A 64 0.41 -4.18 -10.44
CA ILE A 64 0.86 -3.26 -9.39
C ILE A 64 2.32 -2.92 -9.65
N ASP A 65 2.59 -1.63 -9.85
CA ASP A 65 3.95 -1.15 -10.11
C ASP A 65 4.83 -1.26 -8.86
N THR A 66 6.02 -1.83 -9.00
CA THR A 66 7.00 -1.93 -7.93
C THR A 66 8.33 -1.32 -8.34
N HIS A 67 9.21 -1.07 -7.38
CA HIS A 67 10.58 -0.66 -7.68
C HIS A 67 11.49 -1.82 -8.11
N PHE A 68 11.02 -3.07 -8.13
CA PHE A 68 11.84 -4.22 -8.43
C PHE A 68 12.25 -4.24 -9.91
N ILE A 69 13.52 -4.56 -10.19
CA ILE A 69 14.01 -4.71 -11.57
C ILE A 69 14.44 -6.16 -11.81
N LYS A 70 15.34 -6.68 -10.98
CA LYS A 70 15.84 -8.06 -11.10
C LYS A 70 16.58 -8.52 -9.86
N ARG A 71 16.69 -9.85 -9.71
CA ARG A 71 17.56 -10.49 -8.73
C ARG A 71 19.03 -10.40 -9.13
N LEU A 72 19.91 -10.16 -8.16
CA LEU A 72 21.36 -10.25 -8.29
C LEU A 72 21.90 -11.48 -7.52
N LYS A 73 23.22 -11.71 -7.61
CA LYS A 73 23.87 -12.79 -6.86
C LYS A 73 23.79 -12.51 -5.36
N GLY A 74 23.47 -13.54 -4.57
CA GLY A 74 23.32 -13.42 -3.12
C GLY A 74 21.95 -12.87 -2.71
N PRO A 75 21.80 -12.33 -1.49
CA PRO A 75 20.55 -11.77 -0.99
C PRO A 75 20.38 -10.31 -1.44
N GLN A 76 20.44 -10.07 -2.75
CA GLN A 76 20.46 -8.73 -3.34
C GLN A 76 19.43 -8.57 -4.46
N LEU A 77 18.66 -7.48 -4.43
CA LEU A 77 17.77 -7.06 -5.52
C LEU A 77 18.31 -5.78 -6.15
N MET A 78 18.25 -5.68 -7.47
CA MET A 78 18.36 -4.42 -8.18
C MET A 78 16.98 -3.79 -8.24
N CYS A 79 16.87 -2.53 -7.80
CA CYS A 79 15.61 -1.79 -7.77
C CYS A 79 15.79 -0.41 -8.39
N THR A 80 14.70 0.16 -8.93
CA THR A 80 14.59 1.56 -9.28
C THR A 80 14.79 2.40 -8.03
N LYS A 81 15.64 3.43 -8.13
CA LYS A 81 15.86 4.37 -7.06
C LYS A 81 14.61 5.25 -6.90
N VAL A 82 14.13 5.34 -5.67
CA VAL A 82 12.95 6.14 -5.31
C VAL A 82 13.23 6.99 -4.08
N GLU A 83 12.58 8.14 -4.00
CA GLU A 83 12.44 8.91 -2.77
C GLU A 83 11.29 8.29 -1.94
N ILE A 84 11.63 7.71 -0.79
CA ILE A 84 10.64 7.04 0.07
C ILE A 84 9.73 8.08 0.73
N PHE A 85 8.41 7.87 0.63
CA PHE A 85 7.47 8.61 1.46
C PHE A 85 7.64 8.18 2.92
N PRO A 86 7.75 9.11 3.89
CA PRO A 86 8.02 8.77 5.30
C PRO A 86 6.77 8.25 6.02
N ILE A 87 6.07 7.29 5.42
CA ILE A 87 4.80 6.74 5.89
C ILE A 87 4.80 5.23 5.65
N GLU A 88 4.50 4.48 6.69
CA GLU A 88 4.21 3.05 6.61
C GLU A 88 2.69 2.86 6.47
N PHE A 89 2.29 2.13 5.44
CA PHE A 89 0.90 1.79 5.17
C PHE A 89 0.61 0.40 5.71
N VAL A 90 -0.11 0.32 6.84
CA VAL A 90 -0.44 -0.95 7.50
C VAL A 90 -1.86 -1.35 7.16
N CYS A 91 -2.03 -2.46 6.43
CA CYS A 91 -3.34 -3.02 6.12
C CYS A 91 -3.64 -4.20 7.06
N ARG A 92 -4.87 -4.24 7.62
CA ARG A 92 -5.32 -5.28 8.55
C ARG A 92 -6.59 -5.94 8.08
N ASN A 93 -6.63 -7.26 8.10
CA ASN A 93 -7.84 -8.06 7.93
C ASN A 93 -8.35 -8.61 9.28
N LEU A 94 -7.44 -8.91 10.20
CA LEU A 94 -7.75 -9.40 11.54
C LEU A 94 -7.08 -8.51 12.60
N VAL A 95 -7.68 -8.47 13.78
CA VAL A 95 -7.13 -7.78 14.95
C VAL A 95 -5.88 -8.50 15.44
N ALA A 96 -4.73 -7.79 15.45
CA ALA A 96 -3.48 -8.28 16.00
C ALA A 96 -2.56 -7.14 16.45
N GLY A 97 -1.47 -7.50 17.14
CA GLY A 97 -0.35 -6.60 17.41
C GLY A 97 -0.74 -5.29 18.09
N SER A 98 -0.27 -4.17 17.53
CA SER A 98 -0.49 -2.83 18.09
C SER A 98 -1.97 -2.40 18.08
N PHE A 99 -2.79 -2.89 17.15
CA PHE A 99 -4.21 -2.57 17.10
C PHE A 99 -4.96 -3.12 18.31
N SER A 100 -4.77 -4.41 18.60
CA SER A 100 -5.34 -5.08 19.77
C SER A 100 -4.94 -4.38 21.08
N ARG A 101 -3.65 -4.04 21.24
CA ARG A 101 -3.16 -3.33 22.43
C ARG A 101 -3.73 -1.92 22.57
N ARG A 102 -3.84 -1.18 21.46
CA ARG A 102 -4.29 0.23 21.47
C ARG A 102 -5.77 0.35 21.80
N TYR A 103 -6.59 -0.56 21.29
CA TYR A 103 -8.05 -0.48 21.41
C TYR A 103 -8.67 -1.52 22.36
N GLY A 104 -7.87 -2.41 22.96
CA GLY A 104 -8.36 -3.43 23.88
C GLY A 104 -9.24 -4.50 23.20
N THR A 105 -8.99 -4.78 21.93
CA THR A 105 -9.78 -5.73 21.11
C THR A 105 -9.14 -7.11 21.09
N GLU A 106 -9.97 -8.14 20.95
CA GLU A 106 -9.53 -9.55 20.98
C GLU A 106 -8.67 -9.91 19.76
N LYS A 107 -7.51 -10.53 19.99
CA LYS A 107 -6.62 -11.01 18.92
C LYS A 107 -7.35 -12.07 18.09
N GLY A 108 -7.37 -11.88 16.77
CA GLY A 108 -8.02 -12.80 15.82
C GLY A 108 -9.45 -12.41 15.43
N THR A 109 -10.03 -11.36 16.01
CA THR A 109 -11.31 -10.82 15.52
C THR A 109 -11.16 -10.38 14.07
N VAL A 110 -12.04 -10.88 13.20
CA VAL A 110 -12.10 -10.49 11.78
C VAL A 110 -12.72 -9.09 11.67
N LEU A 111 -12.12 -8.24 10.85
CA LEU A 111 -12.67 -6.92 10.54
C LEU A 111 -13.68 -7.05 9.39
N ASP A 112 -14.79 -6.33 9.46
CA ASP A 112 -15.84 -6.35 8.42
C ASP A 112 -15.33 -5.93 7.04
N SER A 113 -14.27 -5.11 7.03
CA SER A 113 -13.52 -4.71 5.84
C SER A 113 -12.06 -4.48 6.19
N PRO A 114 -11.12 -4.65 5.24
CA PRO A 114 -9.72 -4.34 5.48
C PRO A 114 -9.51 -2.89 5.93
N LEU A 115 -8.74 -2.69 6.99
CA LEU A 115 -8.41 -1.38 7.54
C LEU A 115 -7.00 -0.98 7.13
N VAL A 116 -6.84 0.22 6.56
CA VAL A 116 -5.52 0.83 6.34
C VAL A 116 -5.25 1.89 7.41
N GLU A 117 -4.21 1.68 8.21
CA GLU A 117 -3.65 2.63 9.17
C GLU A 117 -2.32 3.18 8.64
N TYR A 118 -1.98 4.41 9.04
CA TYR A 118 -0.72 5.05 8.66
C TYR A 118 0.16 5.27 9.88
N PHE A 119 1.46 5.00 9.74
CA PHE A 119 2.46 5.27 10.76
C PHE A 119 3.55 6.16 10.16
N MET A 120 3.87 7.27 10.83
CA MET A 120 4.90 8.19 10.34
C MET A 120 6.25 7.56 10.59
N LYS A 121 7.05 7.36 9.54
CA LYS A 121 8.39 6.76 9.65
C LYS A 121 9.33 7.73 10.36
N ASN A 122 9.53 7.53 11.65
CA ASN A 122 10.38 8.33 12.52
C ASN A 122 10.80 7.48 13.72
N ASP A 123 12.01 6.91 13.63
CA ASP A 123 12.59 6.04 14.66
C ASP A 123 12.68 6.74 16.03
N ASP A 124 12.96 8.06 16.08
CA ASP A 124 13.06 8.84 17.33
C ASP A 124 11.71 9.00 18.03
N LEU A 125 10.61 8.90 17.27
CA LEU A 125 9.24 9.01 17.78
C LEU A 125 8.53 7.64 17.86
N HIS A 126 9.25 6.54 17.66
CA HIS A 126 8.70 5.18 17.66
C HIS A 126 7.57 4.99 16.65
N ASP A 127 7.74 5.55 15.45
CA ASP A 127 6.81 5.44 14.31
C ASP A 127 5.34 5.68 14.70
N PRO A 128 4.96 6.91 15.12
CA PRO A 128 3.65 7.15 15.69
C PRO A 128 2.53 6.96 14.66
N LEU A 129 1.38 6.45 15.12
CA LEU A 129 0.16 6.44 14.30
C LEU A 129 -0.20 7.87 13.90
N ILE A 130 -0.48 8.08 12.63
CA ILE A 130 -0.83 9.37 12.07
C ILE A 130 -2.11 9.26 11.24
N THR A 131 -2.96 10.29 11.30
CA THR A 131 -4.19 10.32 10.50
C THR A 131 -3.90 10.80 9.08
N GLY A 132 -4.77 10.45 8.13
CA GLY A 132 -4.67 10.97 6.76
C GLY A 132 -4.67 12.50 6.71
N GLU A 133 -5.55 13.16 7.48
CA GLU A 133 -5.59 14.63 7.54
C GLU A 133 -4.26 15.20 8.07
N SER A 134 -3.68 14.60 9.12
CA SER A 134 -2.38 15.02 9.64
C SER A 134 -1.27 14.87 8.60
N ILE A 135 -1.25 13.78 7.83
CA ILE A 135 -0.29 13.57 6.73
C ILE A 135 -0.36 14.73 5.71
N ILE A 136 -1.57 15.11 5.30
CA ILE A 136 -1.78 16.20 4.34
C ILE A 136 -1.37 17.55 4.93
N ARG A 137 -1.76 17.84 6.17
CA ARG A 137 -1.49 19.13 6.83
C ARG A 137 -0.02 19.35 7.18
N LEU A 138 0.72 18.26 7.44
CA LEU A 138 2.17 18.30 7.61
C LEU A 138 2.91 18.37 6.27
N GLY A 139 2.22 18.29 5.14
CA GLY A 139 2.82 18.37 3.80
C GLY A 139 3.67 17.16 3.44
N LEU A 140 3.46 16.01 4.08
CA LEU A 140 4.25 14.79 3.82
C LEU A 140 3.90 14.20 2.45
N VAL A 141 2.61 14.22 2.10
CA VAL A 141 2.06 13.65 0.87
C VAL A 141 0.85 14.49 0.43
N SER A 142 0.58 14.57 -0.88
CA SER A 142 -0.63 15.21 -1.39
C SER A 142 -1.88 14.34 -1.14
N GLN A 143 -3.08 14.94 -1.15
CA GLN A 143 -4.32 14.17 -0.96
C GLN A 143 -4.48 13.06 -2.00
N ASN A 144 -4.19 13.37 -3.27
CA ASN A 144 -4.34 12.40 -4.36
C ASN A 144 -3.33 11.26 -4.25
N ASP A 145 -2.08 11.55 -3.87
CA ASP A 145 -1.04 10.53 -3.72
C ASP A 145 -1.34 9.61 -2.52
N LEU A 146 -1.84 10.17 -1.41
CA LEU A 146 -2.26 9.38 -0.24
C LEU A 146 -3.44 8.46 -0.59
N GLU A 147 -4.45 8.98 -1.27
CA GLU A 147 -5.59 8.20 -1.74
C GLU A 147 -5.14 7.08 -2.70
N PHE A 148 -4.24 7.38 -3.63
CA PHE A 148 -3.64 6.39 -4.55
C PHE A 148 -2.92 5.27 -3.80
N MET A 149 -1.96 5.60 -2.93
CA MET A 149 -1.18 4.59 -2.18
C MET A 149 -2.05 3.74 -1.26
N THR A 150 -3.10 4.34 -0.68
CA THR A 150 -4.09 3.61 0.12
C THR A 150 -4.84 2.57 -0.72
N LYS A 151 -5.20 2.92 -1.95
CA LYS A 151 -5.90 2.01 -2.86
C LYS A 151 -4.99 0.91 -3.37
N VAL A 152 -3.76 1.23 -3.74
CA VAL A 152 -2.75 0.22 -4.10
C VAL A 152 -2.53 -0.74 -2.92
N THR A 153 -2.49 -0.23 -1.68
CA THR A 153 -2.40 -1.08 -0.47
C THR A 153 -3.58 -2.06 -0.36
N LEU A 154 -4.80 -1.62 -0.67
CA LEU A 154 -5.98 -2.50 -0.69
C LEU A 154 -5.95 -3.50 -1.85
N SER A 155 -5.44 -3.13 -3.03
CA SER A 155 -5.22 -4.05 -4.14
C SER A 155 -4.18 -5.12 -3.77
N VAL A 156 -3.06 -4.72 -3.16
CA VAL A 156 -2.05 -5.64 -2.64
C VAL A 156 -2.68 -6.60 -1.61
N ASN A 157 -3.49 -6.09 -0.68
CA ASN A 157 -4.19 -6.92 0.30
C ASN A 157 -5.02 -8.02 -0.37
N TYR A 158 -5.82 -7.65 -1.38
CA TYR A 158 -6.65 -8.60 -2.10
C TYR A 158 -5.81 -9.71 -2.75
N TYR A 159 -4.76 -9.34 -3.51
CA TYR A 159 -3.96 -10.33 -4.24
C TYR A 159 -3.17 -11.24 -3.28
N LEU A 160 -2.56 -10.68 -2.24
CA LEU A 160 -1.84 -11.48 -1.25
C LEU A 160 -2.80 -12.39 -0.47
N SER A 161 -3.99 -11.91 -0.11
CA SER A 161 -5.01 -12.71 0.59
C SER A 161 -5.48 -13.87 -0.27
N GLU A 162 -5.81 -13.65 -1.53
CA GLU A 162 -6.27 -14.72 -2.43
C GLU A 162 -5.14 -15.72 -2.73
N LEU A 163 -3.89 -15.26 -2.88
CA LEU A 163 -2.74 -16.15 -3.05
C LEU A 163 -2.53 -17.06 -1.83
N LEU A 164 -2.55 -16.49 -0.62
CA LEU A 164 -2.35 -17.22 0.64
C LEU A 164 -3.52 -18.17 0.96
N LYS A 165 -4.75 -17.76 0.63
CA LYS A 165 -5.96 -18.57 0.82
C LYS A 165 -5.93 -19.88 0.04
N GLN A 166 -5.30 -19.94 -1.14
CA GLN A 166 -5.08 -21.19 -1.87
C GLN A 166 -4.31 -22.23 -1.04
N GLN A 167 -3.46 -21.76 -0.12
CA GLN A 167 -2.64 -22.58 0.78
C GLN A 167 -3.26 -22.75 2.17
N LYS A 168 -4.53 -22.34 2.36
CA LYS A 168 -5.21 -22.32 3.66
C LYS A 168 -4.48 -21.47 4.71
N LEU A 169 -3.87 -20.38 4.25
CA LEU A 169 -3.19 -19.40 5.09
C LEU A 169 -4.02 -18.12 5.13
N THR A 170 -4.00 -17.45 6.28
CA THR A 170 -4.71 -16.20 6.51
C THR A 170 -3.71 -15.05 6.60
N LEU A 171 -3.87 -14.05 5.72
CA LEU A 171 -3.16 -12.79 5.83
C LEU A 171 -3.82 -11.93 6.91
N VAL A 172 -3.15 -11.75 8.04
CA VAL A 172 -3.70 -11.05 9.22
C VAL A 172 -3.53 -9.55 9.09
N ASP A 173 -2.29 -9.11 8.87
CA ASP A 173 -1.93 -7.74 8.55
C ASP A 173 -0.60 -7.71 7.79
N PHE A 174 -0.31 -6.58 7.15
CA PHE A 174 1.00 -6.33 6.54
C PHE A 174 1.28 -4.83 6.45
N LYS A 175 2.53 -4.49 6.20
CA LYS A 175 3.05 -3.13 6.12
C LYS A 175 3.74 -2.92 4.78
N LEU A 176 3.39 -1.85 4.08
CA LEU A 176 4.05 -1.42 2.85
C LEU A 176 4.70 -0.05 3.02
N GLU A 177 5.71 0.20 2.20
CA GLU A 177 6.30 1.53 1.99
C GLU A 177 6.27 1.83 0.49
N PHE A 178 6.07 3.10 0.15
CA PHE A 178 6.02 3.56 -1.24
C PHE A 178 7.13 4.58 -1.47
N GLY A 179 7.54 4.71 -2.72
CA GLY A 179 8.47 5.75 -3.10
C GLY A 179 8.12 6.37 -4.44
N LYS A 180 8.59 7.60 -4.63
CA LYS A 180 8.47 8.35 -5.87
C LYS A 180 9.76 8.23 -6.68
N ALA A 181 9.67 7.70 -7.88
CA ALA A 181 10.77 7.66 -8.83
C ALA A 181 11.04 9.05 -9.43
N GLU A 182 12.21 9.23 -10.05
CA GLU A 182 12.61 10.51 -10.65
C GLU A 182 11.66 10.98 -11.76
N ASN A 183 11.04 10.04 -12.49
CA ASN A 183 10.01 10.32 -13.50
C ASN A 183 8.65 10.73 -12.91
N GLY A 184 8.54 10.81 -11.58
CA GLY A 184 7.35 11.20 -10.83
C GLY A 184 6.39 10.05 -10.50
N GLU A 185 6.67 8.83 -10.92
CA GLU A 185 5.80 7.68 -10.67
C GLU A 185 5.92 7.20 -9.23
N ILE A 186 4.78 6.90 -8.62
CA ILE A 186 4.70 6.31 -7.29
C ILE A 186 4.61 4.80 -7.45
N VAL A 187 5.53 4.08 -6.83
CA VAL A 187 5.63 2.63 -6.89
C VAL A 187 5.74 2.04 -5.49
N LEU A 188 5.29 0.79 -5.36
CA LEU A 188 5.55 -0.02 -4.18
C LEU A 188 7.06 -0.27 -4.04
N ALA A 189 7.62 -0.03 -2.86
CA ALA A 189 9.05 -0.07 -2.61
C ALA A 189 9.40 -0.90 -1.36
N ASP A 190 10.63 -0.71 -0.86
CA ASP A 190 11.22 -1.44 0.27
C ASP A 190 11.27 -2.97 0.08
N GLU A 191 10.48 -3.72 0.85
CA GLU A 191 10.42 -5.19 0.80
C GLU A 191 9.00 -5.70 1.10
N ILE A 192 8.72 -6.93 0.66
CA ILE A 192 7.58 -7.70 1.15
C ILE A 192 8.09 -9.08 1.58
N SER A 193 8.08 -9.32 2.88
CA SER A 193 8.61 -10.54 3.47
C SER A 193 7.85 -10.88 4.76
N PRO A 194 8.08 -12.07 5.37
CA PRO A 194 7.47 -12.39 6.67
C PRO A 194 7.93 -11.47 7.82
N ASP A 195 8.91 -10.57 7.59
CA ASP A 195 9.23 -9.49 8.52
C ASP A 195 8.21 -8.34 8.52
N THR A 196 7.50 -8.15 7.39
CA THR A 196 6.57 -7.05 7.13
C THR A 196 5.10 -7.48 7.06
N MET A 197 4.81 -8.76 7.29
CA MET A 197 3.44 -9.29 7.34
C MET A 197 3.23 -10.23 8.52
N ARG A 198 1.95 -10.46 8.86
CA ARG A 198 1.50 -11.55 9.71
C ARG A 198 0.69 -12.54 8.91
N VAL A 199 1.09 -13.80 8.96
CA VAL A 199 0.42 -14.88 8.24
C VAL A 199 0.18 -16.02 9.21
N TRP A 200 -1.08 -16.43 9.35
CA TRP A 200 -1.46 -17.53 10.23
C TRP A 200 -1.88 -18.75 9.43
N ASP A 201 -1.62 -19.93 9.98
CA ASP A 201 -2.27 -21.15 9.50
C ASP A 201 -3.69 -21.31 10.06
N ALA A 202 -4.37 -22.40 9.68
CA ALA A 202 -5.73 -22.71 10.11
C ALA A 202 -5.90 -22.87 11.63
N THR A 203 -4.81 -23.03 12.39
CA THR A 203 -4.81 -23.12 13.86
C THR A 203 -4.50 -21.79 14.54
N ALA A 204 -4.44 -20.70 13.77
CA ALA A 204 -3.97 -19.38 14.21
C ALA A 204 -2.50 -19.36 14.67
N THR A 205 -1.68 -20.31 14.21
CA THR A 205 -0.23 -20.31 14.48
C THR A 205 0.48 -19.38 13.51
N SER A 206 1.33 -18.49 14.04
CA SER A 206 2.13 -17.54 13.25
C SER A 206 3.17 -18.23 12.37
N LEU A 207 3.24 -17.81 11.11
CA LEU A 207 4.26 -18.20 10.12
C LEU A 207 5.17 -17.02 9.72
N ASP A 208 5.31 -16.05 10.63
CA ASP A 208 5.97 -14.77 10.39
C ASP A 208 6.90 -14.38 11.54
N LYS A 209 7.44 -13.15 11.51
CA LYS A 209 8.37 -12.65 12.53
C LYS A 209 7.81 -12.69 13.95
N ASP A 210 6.50 -12.81 14.17
CA ASP A 210 5.92 -13.06 15.49
C ASP A 210 6.48 -14.34 16.16
N VAL A 211 6.96 -15.34 15.40
CA VAL A 211 7.74 -16.48 15.92
C VAL A 211 8.97 -16.01 16.73
N PHE A 212 9.69 -15.02 16.20
CA PHE A 212 10.82 -14.43 16.92
C PHE A 212 10.38 -13.46 18.01
N ARG A 213 9.31 -12.68 17.79
CA ARG A 213 8.82 -11.71 18.79
C ARG A 213 8.29 -12.41 20.06
N GLU A 214 7.68 -13.58 19.90
CA GLU A 214 7.03 -14.34 20.97
C GLU A 214 7.87 -15.54 21.45
N ASP A 215 9.09 -15.75 20.92
CA ASP A 215 9.98 -16.87 21.26
C ASP A 215 9.35 -18.27 20.99
N LYS A 216 8.65 -18.40 19.85
CA LYS A 216 7.86 -19.58 19.48
C LYS A 216 8.42 -20.34 18.27
N GLY A 217 9.45 -21.14 18.50
CA GLY A 217 9.94 -22.12 17.51
C GLY A 217 11.05 -21.60 16.59
N ASP A 218 11.25 -22.30 15.48
CA ASP A 218 12.34 -22.03 14.53
C ASP A 218 11.89 -21.05 13.44
N LEU A 219 12.48 -19.85 13.45
CA LEU A 219 12.18 -18.78 12.51
C LEU A 219 12.52 -19.16 11.06
N ILE A 220 13.66 -19.82 10.83
CA ILE A 220 14.15 -20.11 9.48
C ILE A 220 13.28 -21.18 8.83
N ALA A 221 13.02 -22.28 9.55
CA ALA A 221 12.12 -23.32 9.08
C ALA A 221 10.69 -22.78 8.82
N THR A 222 10.24 -21.82 9.63
CA THR A 222 8.96 -21.14 9.43
C THR A 222 8.93 -20.35 8.13
N TYR A 223 9.97 -19.56 7.86
CA TYR A 223 10.07 -18.74 6.65
C TYR A 223 10.19 -19.62 5.40
N GLU A 224 10.96 -20.70 5.46
CA GLU A 224 11.07 -21.68 4.37
C GLU A 224 9.71 -22.31 4.05
N LYS A 225 8.98 -22.76 5.08
CA LYS A 225 7.63 -23.32 4.93
C LYS A 225 6.68 -22.33 4.24
N LEU A 226 6.66 -21.08 4.70
CA LEU A 226 5.81 -20.05 4.10
C LEU A 226 6.23 -19.73 2.66
N LEU A 227 7.55 -19.69 2.36
CA LEU A 227 8.06 -19.42 1.02
C LEU A 227 7.66 -20.52 0.04
N THR A 228 7.77 -21.78 0.46
CA THR A 228 7.29 -22.92 -0.32
C THR A 228 5.80 -22.78 -0.60
N ALA A 229 4.98 -22.49 0.42
CA ALA A 229 3.54 -22.35 0.26
C ALA A 229 3.19 -21.28 -0.79
N VAL A 230 3.74 -20.06 -0.69
CA VAL A 230 3.44 -18.98 -1.65
C VAL A 230 3.93 -19.31 -3.06
N LYS A 231 5.07 -19.99 -3.21
CA LYS A 231 5.59 -20.40 -4.53
C LYS A 231 4.81 -21.55 -5.18
N THR A 232 4.15 -22.39 -4.38
CA THR A 232 3.28 -23.46 -4.89
C THR A 232 1.88 -23.00 -5.23
N ALA A 233 1.49 -21.78 -4.82
CA ALA A 233 0.21 -21.20 -5.18
C ALA A 233 0.16 -20.87 -6.68
N ARG A 234 -1.01 -21.11 -7.29
CA ARG A 234 -1.26 -20.87 -8.71
C ARG A 234 -1.63 -19.41 -8.91
N SER A 235 -0.61 -18.61 -9.20
CA SER A 235 -0.72 -17.16 -9.35
C SER A 235 -1.72 -16.77 -10.45
N GLU A 236 -1.83 -17.58 -11.51
CA GLU A 236 -2.75 -17.41 -12.62
C GLU A 236 -4.23 -17.60 -12.23
N ASP A 237 -4.51 -18.39 -11.20
CA ASP A 237 -5.88 -18.66 -10.73
C ASP A 237 -6.45 -17.51 -9.88
N VAL A 238 -5.63 -16.52 -9.50
CA VAL A 238 -6.10 -15.33 -8.78
C VAL A 238 -6.72 -14.33 -9.75
N GLU A 239 -8.04 -14.13 -9.64
CA GLU A 239 -8.79 -13.21 -10.49
C GLU A 239 -8.33 -11.75 -10.34
N ALA A 240 -8.43 -10.98 -11.41
CA ALA A 240 -8.12 -9.56 -11.38
C ALA A 240 -9.13 -8.78 -10.52
N ARG A 241 -8.63 -7.94 -9.62
CA ARG A 241 -9.47 -7.02 -8.86
C ARG A 241 -10.02 -5.94 -9.77
N LEU A 242 -11.34 -5.76 -9.78
CA LEU A 242 -11.98 -4.60 -10.40
C LEU A 242 -11.84 -3.39 -9.48
N GLU A 243 -11.45 -2.25 -10.04
CA GLU A 243 -11.36 -0.99 -9.29
C GLU A 243 -12.48 -0.05 -9.76
N SER A 244 -13.18 0.58 -8.81
CA SER A 244 -14.19 1.60 -9.13
C SER A 244 -13.63 2.99 -8.86
N VAL A 245 -13.70 3.85 -9.87
CA VAL A 245 -13.22 5.22 -9.82
C VAL A 245 -14.38 6.16 -10.05
N TYR A 246 -14.55 7.11 -9.15
CA TYR A 246 -15.57 8.14 -9.25
C TYR A 246 -14.95 9.44 -9.71
N ILE A 247 -15.53 10.04 -10.74
CA ILE A 247 -15.12 11.34 -11.24
C ILE A 247 -16.28 12.29 -11.03
N ILE A 248 -16.10 13.17 -10.06
CA ILE A 248 -17.08 14.20 -9.69
C ILE A 248 -16.75 15.43 -10.53
N VAL A 249 -17.68 15.84 -11.39
CA VAL A 249 -17.54 16.99 -12.27
C VAL A 249 -18.56 18.05 -11.88
N GLU A 250 -18.09 19.24 -11.55
CA GLU A 250 -18.93 20.34 -11.09
C GLU A 250 -18.64 21.61 -11.88
N PRO A 251 -19.64 22.45 -12.18
CA PRO A 251 -19.37 23.77 -12.75
C PRO A 251 -18.53 24.61 -11.78
N LYS A 252 -17.50 25.28 -12.29
CA LYS A 252 -16.64 26.17 -11.51
C LYS A 252 -17.47 27.24 -10.80
N PRO A 253 -17.06 27.76 -9.63
CA PRO A 253 -17.87 28.68 -8.83
C PRO A 253 -18.43 29.88 -9.60
N ALA A 254 -17.63 30.47 -10.51
CA ALA A 254 -18.02 31.61 -11.35
C ALA A 254 -19.02 31.29 -12.48
N ILE A 255 -19.27 30.01 -12.76
CA ILE A 255 -20.16 29.57 -13.84
C ILE A 255 -21.57 29.40 -13.28
N LYS A 256 -22.57 29.93 -14.00
CA LYS A 256 -23.98 29.77 -13.65
C LYS A 256 -24.35 28.29 -13.63
N ASN A 257 -25.13 27.90 -12.63
CA ASN A 257 -25.65 26.53 -12.51
C ASN A 257 -27.19 26.56 -12.34
N PRO A 258 -27.94 26.81 -13.43
CA PRO A 258 -29.40 26.93 -13.36
C PRO A 258 -30.11 25.74 -12.71
N PRO A 259 -29.70 24.47 -12.92
CA PRO A 259 -30.30 23.33 -12.22
C PRO A 259 -30.16 23.43 -10.69
N GLY A 260 -28.99 23.86 -10.19
CA GLY A 260 -28.75 24.10 -8.79
C GLY A 260 -29.62 25.24 -8.23
N GLU A 261 -29.75 26.35 -8.96
CA GLU A 261 -30.60 27.47 -8.56
C GLU A 261 -32.08 27.08 -8.44
N VAL A 262 -32.58 26.26 -9.37
CA VAL A 262 -33.96 25.74 -9.33
C VAL A 262 -34.14 24.81 -8.12
N THR A 263 -33.18 23.91 -7.89
CA THR A 263 -33.20 22.97 -6.76
C THR A 263 -33.17 23.69 -5.42
N ARG A 264 -32.31 24.72 -5.27
CA ARG A 264 -32.27 25.58 -4.09
C ARG A 264 -33.63 26.23 -3.81
N LYS A 265 -34.27 26.83 -4.83
CA LYS A 265 -35.59 27.44 -4.69
C LYS A 265 -36.64 26.42 -4.26
N ALA A 266 -36.57 25.18 -4.76
CA ALA A 266 -37.46 24.10 -4.35
C ALA A 266 -37.24 23.71 -2.88
N LEU A 267 -35.98 23.54 -2.44
CA LEU A 267 -35.65 23.22 -1.05
C LEU A 267 -36.15 24.28 -0.06
N ILE A 268 -35.96 25.56 -0.38
CA ILE A 268 -36.47 26.67 0.45
C ILE A 268 -37.99 26.61 0.56
N ARG A 269 -38.71 26.35 -0.54
CA ARG A 269 -40.17 26.22 -0.54
C ARG A 269 -40.67 25.02 0.27
N LEU A 270 -39.85 23.98 0.40
CA LEU A 270 -40.13 22.79 1.23
C LEU A 270 -39.81 23.01 2.72
N GLY A 271 -39.31 24.18 3.11
CA GLY A 271 -39.02 24.54 4.50
C GLY A 271 -37.56 24.42 4.93
N PHE A 272 -36.65 24.02 4.03
CA PHE A 272 -35.20 23.95 4.31
C PHE A 272 -34.54 25.32 4.11
N ALA A 273 -34.82 26.25 5.03
CA ALA A 273 -34.37 27.64 4.95
C ALA A 273 -32.86 27.81 5.19
N GLU A 274 -32.21 26.83 5.81
CA GLU A 274 -30.76 26.77 6.08
C GLU A 274 -29.91 26.54 4.82
N VAL A 275 -30.51 26.17 3.68
CA VAL A 275 -29.79 25.90 2.43
C VAL A 275 -29.40 27.21 1.74
N GLU A 276 -28.13 27.58 1.85
CA GLU A 276 -27.60 28.83 1.26
C GLU A 276 -27.35 28.74 -0.25
N ASP A 277 -26.78 27.63 -0.74
CA ASP A 277 -26.46 27.41 -2.16
C ASP A 277 -26.64 25.93 -2.53
N VAL A 278 -26.93 25.67 -3.80
CA VAL A 278 -26.95 24.32 -4.37
C VAL A 278 -26.23 24.34 -5.70
N ARG A 279 -25.23 23.47 -5.85
CA ARG A 279 -24.59 23.20 -7.13
C ARG A 279 -24.87 21.76 -7.55
N MET A 280 -25.30 21.61 -8.80
CA MET A 280 -25.53 20.32 -9.44
C MET A 280 -24.44 20.06 -10.48
N GLY A 281 -23.83 18.87 -10.36
CA GLY A 281 -22.81 18.36 -11.26
C GLY A 281 -23.15 16.97 -11.80
N LYS A 282 -22.13 16.28 -12.30
CA LYS A 282 -22.20 14.90 -12.80
C LYS A 282 -21.24 14.04 -11.99
N VAL A 283 -21.57 12.76 -11.85
CA VAL A 283 -20.66 11.75 -11.31
C VAL A 283 -20.53 10.65 -12.34
N PHE A 284 -19.30 10.33 -12.74
CA PHE A 284 -19.00 9.16 -13.55
C PHE A 284 -18.46 8.08 -12.62
N ASN A 285 -19.08 6.90 -12.63
CA ASN A 285 -18.53 5.70 -12.01
C ASN A 285 -17.88 4.85 -13.11
N ILE A 286 -16.56 4.69 -13.03
CA ILE A 286 -15.75 3.97 -14.02
C ILE A 286 -15.19 2.72 -13.36
N THR A 287 -15.51 1.55 -13.91
CA THR A 287 -14.91 0.29 -13.50
C THR A 287 -13.68 -0.01 -14.37
N LEU A 288 -12.53 -0.14 -13.72
CA LEU A 288 -11.27 -0.52 -14.33
C LEU A 288 -11.04 -2.02 -14.19
N LYS A 289 -10.47 -2.63 -15.23
CA LYS A 289 -10.13 -4.07 -15.27
C LYS A 289 -8.76 -4.39 -14.64
N LYS A 290 -8.06 -3.38 -14.13
CA LYS A 290 -6.71 -3.47 -13.59
C LYS A 290 -6.61 -2.61 -12.32
N PRO A 291 -5.68 -2.93 -11.40
CA PRO A 291 -5.35 -2.07 -10.27
C PRO A 291 -4.95 -0.67 -10.71
N LEU A 292 -5.01 0.29 -9.78
CA LEU A 292 -4.52 1.64 -10.03
C LEU A 292 -3.00 1.64 -10.19
N THR A 293 -2.53 2.35 -11.22
CA THR A 293 -1.11 2.61 -11.50
C THR A 293 -0.90 4.09 -11.77
N SER A 294 0.36 4.55 -11.71
CA SER A 294 0.70 5.92 -12.10
C SER A 294 0.30 6.21 -13.55
N GLU A 295 0.38 5.21 -14.44
CA GLU A 295 -0.08 5.31 -15.83
C GLU A 295 -1.61 5.47 -15.93
N ILE A 296 -2.37 4.67 -15.18
CA ILE A 296 -3.83 4.77 -15.16
C ILE A 296 -4.29 6.12 -14.64
N LEU A 297 -3.63 6.69 -13.63
CA LEU A 297 -3.91 8.04 -13.16
C LEU A 297 -3.72 9.09 -14.25
N LYS A 298 -2.59 9.03 -14.99
CA LYS A 298 -2.35 9.90 -16.15
C LYS A 298 -3.44 9.72 -17.22
N HIS A 299 -3.88 8.49 -17.47
CA HIS A 299 -4.98 8.23 -18.40
C HIS A 299 -6.32 8.80 -17.93
N LEU A 300 -6.65 8.70 -16.64
CA LEU A 300 -7.86 9.30 -16.07
C LEU A 300 -7.86 10.81 -16.21
N GLU A 301 -6.72 11.48 -16.00
CA GLU A 301 -6.57 12.92 -16.25
C GLU A 301 -6.85 13.27 -17.73
N VAL A 302 -6.32 12.46 -18.66
CA VAL A 302 -6.58 12.64 -20.10
C VAL A 302 -8.05 12.41 -20.43
N MET A 303 -8.70 11.38 -19.88
CA MET A 303 -10.14 11.11 -20.05
C MET A 303 -10.97 12.30 -19.54
N ASN A 304 -10.58 12.88 -18.40
CA ASN A 304 -11.26 14.02 -17.80
C ASN A 304 -11.22 15.25 -18.68
N VAL A 305 -10.05 15.57 -19.23
CA VAL A 305 -9.87 16.77 -20.07
C VAL A 305 -10.50 16.59 -21.45
N LYS A 306 -10.43 15.38 -22.02
CA LYS A 306 -10.90 15.14 -23.39
C LYS A 306 -12.40 14.90 -23.51
N LEU A 307 -13.04 14.34 -22.48
CA LEU A 307 -14.42 13.87 -22.60
C LEU A 307 -15.29 14.15 -21.38
N LEU A 308 -14.80 13.85 -20.17
CA LEU A 308 -15.69 13.79 -19.00
C LEU A 308 -16.00 15.18 -18.40
N SER A 309 -15.13 16.16 -18.63
CA SER A 309 -15.31 17.53 -18.16
C SER A 309 -14.93 18.55 -19.22
N ASN A 310 -15.61 19.69 -19.22
CA ASN A 310 -15.17 20.88 -19.95
C ASN A 310 -14.20 21.69 -19.07
N PRO A 311 -12.89 21.72 -19.37
CA PRO A 311 -11.90 22.35 -18.50
C PRO A 311 -12.06 23.88 -18.38
N ILE A 312 -12.82 24.53 -19.26
CA ILE A 312 -13.10 25.97 -19.19
C ILE A 312 -14.13 26.25 -18.11
N SER A 313 -15.25 25.52 -18.11
CA SER A 313 -16.42 25.80 -17.29
C SER A 313 -16.59 24.88 -16.07
N GLU A 314 -15.94 23.73 -16.07
CA GLU A 314 -16.08 22.69 -15.05
C GLU A 314 -14.75 22.41 -14.35
N LYS A 315 -14.83 22.00 -13.09
CA LYS A 315 -13.75 21.41 -12.31
C LYS A 315 -14.09 19.94 -12.08
N HIS A 316 -13.07 19.11 -11.88
CA HIS A 316 -13.28 17.71 -11.57
C HIS A 316 -12.48 17.30 -10.33
N LYS A 317 -12.95 16.27 -9.63
CA LYS A 317 -12.23 15.57 -8.58
C LYS A 317 -12.36 14.07 -8.81
N VAL A 318 -11.23 13.38 -8.85
CA VAL A 318 -11.19 11.92 -8.83
C VAL A 318 -11.31 11.46 -7.38
N ARG A 319 -12.10 10.44 -7.14
CA ARG A 319 -12.20 9.72 -5.87
C ARG A 319 -12.15 8.24 -6.14
N PHE A 320 -11.54 7.51 -5.21
CA PHE A 320 -11.42 6.06 -5.29
C PHE A 320 -12.25 5.44 -4.16
N GLU A 321 -13.07 4.44 -4.47
CA GLU A 321 -13.89 3.70 -3.48
C GLU A 321 -13.23 2.41 -3.01
#